data_AF-A0A1F3T9N3-F1
#
_entry.id   AF-A0A1F3T9N3-F1
#
_cell.length_a   1.000
_cell.length_b   1.000
_cell.length_c   1.000
_cell.angle_alpha   90.00
_cell.angle_beta   90.00
_cell.angle_gamma   90.00
#
_symmetry.space_group_name_H-M   'P 1'
#
loop_
_entity.id
_entity.type
_entity.pdbx_description
1 polymer ?
#
loop_
_entity_poly.entity_id
_entity_poly.type
_entity_poly.pdbx_seq_one_letter_code
_entity_poly.pdbx_strand_id
1 'polypeptide(L)'
;MPFIFSNLSRVKSGEPVDTVMLASSGVSLGWHAEQPETQANIRYGVWDYVILQQVAHPFAGRDALFNEAGKLIQLIQKTRAKTVLFMPWASKKAPGAQSEIEQSFTDVAEKLGTLLAPVGSVWWNFLREHPEWELFDSDQEHANPAGSYLAACVFHSLLLERTPEGLPESVTDASGTLVSIPRNQARFIQEFAWKFCKHDNSDQP
;
A
#
# COMPACT_ATOMS: atom_id res chain seq x y z
N MET A 1 0.65 8.60 1.43
CA MET A 1 0.37 7.64 2.52
C MET A 1 1.55 7.11 3.35
N PRO A 2 2.85 7.17 2.95
CA PRO A 2 3.91 6.55 3.75
C PRO A 2 4.12 7.19 5.13
N PHE A 3 3.89 8.51 5.24
CA PHE A 3 3.99 9.22 6.52
C PHE A 3 2.92 8.82 7.54
N ILE A 4 1.72 8.45 7.10
CA ILE A 4 0.69 7.96 8.03
C ILE A 4 1.11 6.61 8.60
N PHE A 5 1.57 5.69 7.75
CA PHE A 5 2.11 4.40 8.18
C PHE A 5 3.28 4.55 9.18
N SER A 6 4.28 5.37 8.87
CA SER A 6 5.46 5.51 9.75
C SER A 6 5.11 6.11 11.10
N ASN A 7 4.26 7.13 11.12
CA ASN A 7 3.85 7.75 12.37
C ASN A 7 2.95 6.86 13.23
N LEU A 8 1.97 6.17 12.61
CA LEU A 8 1.13 5.18 13.31
C LEU A 8 2.00 4.10 13.95
N SER A 9 2.93 3.55 13.17
CA SER A 9 3.79 2.47 13.62
C SER A 9 4.73 2.89 14.74
N ARG A 10 5.37 4.06 14.62
CA ARG A 10 6.28 4.61 15.63
C ARG A 10 5.61 4.78 16.99
N VAL A 11 4.38 5.30 17.02
CA VAL A 11 3.64 5.51 18.28
C VAL A 11 3.40 4.18 19.01
N LYS A 12 3.21 3.10 18.26
CA LYS A 12 2.88 1.79 18.83
C LYS A 12 4.09 0.92 19.14
N SER A 13 5.08 0.86 18.26
CA SER A 13 6.27 0.01 18.45
C SER A 13 7.33 0.65 19.35
N GLY A 14 7.36 1.99 19.44
CA GLY A 14 8.48 2.73 20.02
C GLY A 14 9.76 2.69 19.16
N GLU A 15 9.73 2.00 18.01
CA GLU A 15 10.84 1.88 17.08
C GLU A 15 10.68 2.92 15.95
N PRO A 16 11.76 3.60 15.53
CA PRO A 16 11.70 4.52 14.41
C PRO A 16 11.38 3.74 13.12
N VAL A 17 10.42 4.26 12.35
CA VAL A 17 10.11 3.79 11.01
C VAL A 17 10.38 4.96 10.06
N ASP A 18 11.48 4.88 9.32
CA ASP A 18 11.86 5.90 8.36
C ASP A 18 11.20 5.63 7.01
N THR A 19 10.68 6.68 6.39
CA THR A 19 9.99 6.58 5.10
C THR A 19 10.40 7.70 4.16
N VAL A 20 10.67 7.34 2.91
CA VAL A 20 10.83 8.28 1.80
C VAL A 20 9.79 7.97 0.74
N MET A 21 9.24 9.02 0.13
CA MET A 21 8.26 8.90 -0.95
C MET A 21 8.83 9.56 -2.20
N LEU A 22 8.96 8.77 -3.27
CA LEU A 22 9.17 9.26 -4.62
C LEU A 22 7.91 8.94 -5.42
N ALA A 23 6.98 9.90 -5.47
CA ALA A 23 5.71 9.74 -6.15
C ALA A 23 5.36 11.01 -6.94
N SER A 24 4.85 10.83 -8.15
CA SER A 24 4.31 11.90 -8.99
C SER A 24 2.94 11.48 -9.50
N SER A 25 2.03 12.44 -9.67
CA SER A 25 0.67 12.13 -10.14
C SER A 25 0.70 11.51 -11.54
N GLY A 26 0.08 10.34 -11.70
CA GLY A 26 -0.14 9.70 -13.00
C GLY A 26 1.10 9.11 -13.69
N VAL A 27 2.23 8.93 -12.99
CA VAL A 27 3.44 8.34 -13.59
C VAL A 27 3.54 6.84 -13.32
N SER A 28 4.04 6.09 -14.30
CA SER A 28 4.20 4.63 -14.21
C SER A 28 5.48 4.21 -13.51
N LEU A 29 5.55 2.92 -13.12
CA LEU A 29 6.79 2.32 -12.63
C LEU A 29 7.90 2.39 -13.71
N GLY A 30 7.52 2.32 -14.98
CA GLY A 30 8.42 2.47 -16.11
C GLY A 30 9.06 3.85 -16.14
N TRP A 31 8.30 4.91 -15.87
CA TRP A 31 8.83 6.26 -15.74
C TRP A 31 9.80 6.36 -14.55
N HIS A 32 9.43 5.81 -13.40
CA HIS A 32 10.28 5.80 -12.20
C HIS A 32 11.61 5.08 -12.42
N ALA A 33 11.60 3.99 -13.19
CA ALA A 33 12.81 3.22 -13.53
C ALA A 33 13.86 4.06 -14.27
N GLU A 34 13.43 5.06 -15.04
CA GLU A 34 14.32 5.94 -15.80
C GLU A 34 14.79 7.17 -15.01
N GLN A 35 14.24 7.43 -13.80
CA GLN A 35 14.62 8.62 -13.02
C GLN A 35 15.93 8.42 -12.25
N PRO A 36 16.93 9.30 -12.41
CA PRO A 36 18.19 9.23 -11.68
C PRO A 36 18.01 9.23 -10.16
N GLU A 37 17.06 10.00 -9.64
CA GLU A 37 16.76 10.12 -8.21
C GLU A 37 16.23 8.79 -7.65
N THR A 38 15.32 8.13 -8.38
CA THR A 38 14.80 6.81 -8.00
C THR A 38 15.94 5.79 -7.98
N GLN A 39 16.75 5.75 -9.04
CA GLN A 39 17.86 4.80 -9.12
C GLN A 39 18.91 5.04 -8.04
N ALA A 40 19.25 6.30 -7.76
CA ALA A 40 20.20 6.66 -6.71
C ALA A 40 19.67 6.30 -5.32
N ASN A 41 18.39 6.59 -5.04
CA ASN A 41 17.78 6.28 -3.74
C ASN A 41 17.73 4.77 -3.48
N ILE A 42 17.42 3.96 -4.51
CA ILE A 42 17.48 2.49 -4.39
C ILE A 42 18.91 2.02 -4.15
N ARG A 43 19.89 2.49 -4.94
CA ARG A 43 21.27 1.97 -4.89
C ARG A 43 22.02 2.35 -3.61
N TYR A 44 21.81 3.56 -3.13
CA TYR A 44 22.61 4.14 -2.05
C TYR A 44 21.84 4.31 -0.74
N GLY A 45 20.52 4.13 -0.76
CA GLY A 45 19.72 4.07 0.46
C GLY A 45 19.91 2.75 1.21
N VAL A 46 19.67 2.79 2.52
CA VAL A 46 19.67 1.61 3.40
C VAL A 46 18.22 1.31 3.75
N TRP A 47 17.56 0.56 2.85
CA TRP A 47 16.14 0.24 2.98
C TRP A 47 15.94 -1.22 3.35
N ASP A 48 15.00 -1.49 4.27
CA ASP A 48 14.50 -2.84 4.53
C ASP A 48 13.47 -3.25 3.47
N TYR A 49 12.68 -2.30 2.99
CA TYR A 49 11.62 -2.51 2.00
C TYR A 49 11.62 -1.41 0.95
N VAL A 50 11.38 -1.78 -0.31
CA VAL A 50 11.05 -0.86 -1.41
C VAL A 50 9.65 -1.23 -1.92
N ILE A 51 8.72 -0.27 -1.82
CA ILE A 51 7.32 -0.45 -2.18
C ILE A 51 7.09 0.13 -3.58
N LEU A 52 6.55 -0.69 -4.48
CA LEU A 52 6.28 -0.33 -5.88
C LEU A 52 4.77 -0.31 -6.13
N GLN A 53 4.27 0.82 -6.62
CA GLN A 53 2.86 0.99 -7.00
C GLN A 53 2.77 1.42 -8.47
N GLN A 54 2.00 0.67 -9.26
CA GLN A 54 1.67 1.05 -10.64
C GLN A 54 0.50 2.06 -10.66
N VAL A 55 0.41 2.84 -11.74
CA VAL A 55 -0.78 3.67 -12.01
C VAL A 55 -2.05 2.81 -11.97
N ALA A 56 -3.01 3.21 -11.15
CA ALA A 56 -4.27 2.50 -10.99
C ALA A 56 -5.35 2.95 -11.99
N HIS A 57 -5.32 4.22 -12.41
CA HIS A 57 -6.39 4.85 -13.20
C HIS A 57 -5.83 5.66 -14.38
N PRO A 58 -5.91 5.13 -15.62
CA PRO A 58 -6.25 3.74 -15.95
C PRO A 58 -5.13 2.76 -15.57
N PHE A 59 -5.50 1.54 -15.17
CA PHE A 59 -4.54 0.48 -14.95
C PHE A 59 -3.99 0.01 -16.30
N ALA A 60 -2.66 0.00 -16.44
CA ALA A 60 -1.99 -0.31 -17.71
C ALA A 60 -1.95 -1.81 -18.05
N GLY A 61 -2.52 -2.68 -17.20
CA GLY A 61 -2.58 -4.11 -17.39
C GLY A 61 -1.36 -4.88 -16.87
N ARG A 62 -1.48 -6.20 -16.81
CA ARG A 62 -0.49 -7.12 -16.22
C ARG A 62 0.88 -7.03 -16.88
N ASP A 63 0.95 -7.00 -18.20
CA ASP A 63 2.23 -7.06 -18.91
C ASP A 63 3.04 -5.76 -18.70
N ALA A 64 2.36 -4.60 -18.65
CA ALA A 64 2.99 -3.35 -18.27
C ALA A 64 3.50 -3.39 -16.83
N LEU A 65 2.67 -3.86 -15.89
CA LEU A 65 3.07 -4.08 -14.49
C LEU A 65 4.31 -4.98 -14.38
N PHE A 66 4.30 -6.15 -15.02
CA PHE A 66 5.40 -7.12 -14.98
C PHE A 66 6.71 -6.52 -15.50
N ASN A 67 6.67 -5.93 -16.69
CA ASN A 67 7.86 -5.40 -17.35
C ASN A 67 8.44 -4.21 -16.58
N GLU A 68 7.58 -3.29 -16.13
CA GLU A 68 8.01 -2.07 -15.46
C GLU A 68 8.48 -2.33 -14.02
N ALA A 69 7.76 -3.16 -13.26
CA ALA A 69 8.22 -3.58 -11.93
C ALA A 69 9.53 -4.35 -12.04
N GLY A 70 9.67 -5.23 -13.05
CA GLY A 70 10.89 -5.99 -13.30
C GLY A 70 12.15 -5.13 -13.45
N LYS A 71 12.05 -3.96 -14.12
CA LYS A 71 13.18 -3.02 -14.24
C LYS A 71 13.67 -2.52 -12.88
N LEU A 72 12.74 -2.14 -12.00
CA LEU A 72 13.07 -1.66 -10.65
C LEU A 72 13.56 -2.80 -9.75
N ILE A 73 12.94 -3.97 -9.84
CA ILE A 73 13.33 -5.16 -9.07
C ILE A 73 14.77 -5.58 -9.35
N GLN A 74 15.23 -5.51 -10.61
CA GLN A 74 16.63 -5.78 -10.94
C GLN A 74 17.62 -4.81 -10.25
N LEU A 75 17.19 -3.59 -9.95
CA LEU A 75 17.98 -2.64 -9.16
C LEU A 75 17.91 -2.98 -7.68
N ILE A 76 16.73 -3.27 -7.16
CA ILE A 76 16.48 -3.58 -5.74
C ILE A 76 17.20 -4.87 -5.32
N GLN A 77 17.24 -5.89 -6.18
CA GLN A 77 17.94 -7.17 -5.93
C GLN A 77 19.45 -7.01 -5.72
N LYS A 78 20.04 -5.86 -6.07
CA LYS A 78 21.45 -5.52 -5.79
C LYS A 78 21.64 -4.92 -4.39
N THR A 79 20.57 -4.80 -3.62
CA THR A 79 20.53 -4.23 -2.27
C THR A 79 20.05 -5.30 -1.28
N ARG A 80 19.87 -4.93 -0.01
CA ARG A 80 19.27 -5.81 1.01
C ARG A 80 17.75 -5.67 1.12
N ALA A 81 17.16 -4.72 0.41
CA ALA A 81 15.74 -4.41 0.54
C ALA A 81 14.88 -5.51 -0.07
N LYS A 82 13.77 -5.84 0.60
CA LYS A 82 12.70 -6.67 0.05
C LYS A 82 11.81 -5.81 -0.84
N THR A 83 11.39 -6.36 -1.98
CA THR A 83 10.39 -5.68 -2.83
C THR A 83 8.99 -6.00 -2.35
N VAL A 84 8.14 -4.98 -2.29
CA VAL A 84 6.71 -5.09 -2.02
C VAL A 84 5.93 -4.48 -3.18
N LEU A 85 5.06 -5.22 -3.83
CA LEU A 85 4.07 -4.64 -4.75
C LEU A 85 2.87 -4.13 -3.94
N PHE A 86 2.53 -2.87 -4.13
CA PHE A 86 1.31 -2.28 -3.58
C PHE A 86 0.20 -2.41 -4.61
N MET A 87 -0.73 -3.34 -4.36
CA MET A 87 -1.97 -3.48 -5.13
C MET A 87 -2.93 -2.34 -4.79
N PRO A 88 -3.22 -1.41 -5.72
CA PRO A 88 -4.14 -0.32 -5.50
C PRO A 88 -5.61 -0.80 -5.60
N TRP A 89 -6.54 0.11 -5.31
CA TRP A 89 -7.96 -0.10 -5.50
C TRP A 89 -8.43 0.44 -6.87
N ALA A 90 -9.49 -0.16 -7.42
CA ALA A 90 -10.25 0.37 -8.54
C ALA A 90 -11.03 1.64 -8.14
N SER A 91 -11.28 2.53 -9.10
CA SER A 91 -12.12 3.72 -8.88
C SER A 91 -13.54 3.30 -8.54
N LYS A 92 -14.23 4.09 -7.71
CA LYS A 92 -15.65 3.86 -7.39
C LYS A 92 -16.55 3.86 -8.62
N LYS A 93 -16.14 4.52 -9.70
CA LYS A 93 -16.86 4.57 -10.99
C LYS A 93 -16.73 3.27 -11.79
N ALA A 94 -15.72 2.46 -11.50
CA ALA A 94 -15.40 1.23 -12.23
C ALA A 94 -14.98 0.10 -11.27
N PRO A 95 -15.82 -0.29 -10.28
CA PRO A 95 -15.47 -1.31 -9.28
C PRO A 95 -15.09 -2.66 -9.90
N GLY A 96 -15.68 -3.00 -11.06
CA GLY A 96 -15.38 -4.23 -11.79
C GLY A 96 -13.92 -4.37 -12.25
N ALA A 97 -13.18 -3.27 -12.37
CA ALA A 97 -11.75 -3.30 -12.72
C ALA A 97 -10.88 -3.90 -11.61
N GLN A 98 -11.39 -4.01 -10.37
CA GLN A 98 -10.61 -4.55 -9.25
C GLN A 98 -10.16 -5.99 -9.51
N SER A 99 -10.99 -6.81 -10.14
CA SER A 99 -10.66 -8.22 -10.40
C SER A 99 -9.45 -8.36 -11.33
N GLU A 100 -9.31 -7.48 -12.32
CA GLU A 100 -8.15 -7.48 -13.22
C GLU A 100 -6.89 -7.00 -12.49
N ILE A 101 -7.02 -5.94 -11.67
CA ILE A 101 -5.92 -5.43 -10.84
C ILE A 101 -5.43 -6.52 -9.89
N GLU A 102 -6.35 -7.17 -9.18
CA GLU A 102 -6.04 -8.23 -8.22
C GLU A 102 -5.31 -9.40 -8.89
N GLN A 103 -5.88 -9.96 -9.95
CA GLN A 103 -5.24 -11.05 -10.69
C GLN A 103 -3.85 -10.64 -11.22
N SER A 104 -3.73 -9.43 -11.76
CA SER A 104 -2.47 -8.95 -12.32
C SER A 104 -1.38 -8.79 -11.26
N PHE A 105 -1.72 -8.22 -10.11
CA PHE A 105 -0.76 -8.01 -9.03
C PHE A 105 -0.36 -9.32 -8.34
N THR A 106 -1.30 -10.26 -8.15
CA THR A 106 -1.00 -11.59 -7.62
C THR A 106 -0.08 -12.37 -8.56
N ASP A 107 -0.42 -12.47 -9.85
CA ASP A 107 0.39 -13.12 -10.88
C ASP A 107 1.83 -12.56 -10.92
N VAL A 108 1.97 -11.23 -10.88
CA VAL A 108 3.26 -10.57 -10.99
C VAL A 108 4.07 -10.75 -9.70
N ALA A 109 3.43 -10.66 -8.53
CA ALA A 109 4.11 -10.87 -7.26
C ALA A 109 4.69 -12.29 -7.15
N GLU A 110 3.91 -13.31 -7.53
CA GLU A 110 4.35 -14.70 -7.56
C GLU A 110 5.51 -14.88 -8.56
N LYS A 111 5.36 -14.41 -9.79
CA LYS A 111 6.38 -14.59 -10.85
C LYS A 111 7.69 -13.87 -10.55
N LEU A 112 7.64 -12.72 -9.90
CA LEU A 112 8.82 -11.93 -9.57
C LEU A 112 9.35 -12.18 -8.15
N GLY A 113 8.68 -13.03 -7.36
CA GLY A 113 9.09 -13.38 -6.00
C GLY A 113 9.06 -12.19 -5.04
N THR A 114 8.05 -11.34 -5.13
CA THR A 114 7.90 -10.15 -4.28
C THR A 114 6.82 -10.35 -3.23
N LEU A 115 6.91 -9.60 -2.13
CA LEU A 115 5.78 -9.46 -1.22
C LEU A 115 4.64 -8.69 -1.91
N LEU A 116 3.41 -8.94 -1.50
CA LEU A 116 2.21 -8.26 -2.00
C LEU A 116 1.48 -7.57 -0.85
N ALA A 117 1.21 -6.28 -0.99
CA ALA A 117 0.31 -5.54 -0.10
C ALA A 117 -1.07 -5.45 -0.76
N PRO A 118 -2.05 -6.27 -0.35
CA PRO A 118 -3.34 -6.44 -1.04
C PRO A 118 -4.36 -5.35 -0.66
N VAL A 119 -3.93 -4.07 -0.65
CA VAL A 119 -4.76 -2.96 -0.18
C VAL A 119 -6.07 -2.85 -0.98
N GLY A 120 -6.01 -3.02 -2.31
CA GLY A 120 -7.20 -3.05 -3.17
C GLY A 120 -8.22 -4.14 -2.81
N SER A 121 -7.75 -5.35 -2.51
CA SER A 121 -8.61 -6.45 -2.07
C SER A 121 -9.22 -6.14 -0.70
N VAL A 122 -8.43 -5.66 0.27
CA VAL A 122 -8.92 -5.28 1.60
C VAL A 122 -9.96 -4.17 1.48
N TRP A 123 -9.70 -3.16 0.64
CA TRP A 123 -10.58 -2.02 0.39
C TRP A 123 -11.97 -2.43 -0.11
N TRP A 124 -12.01 -3.24 -1.16
CA TRP A 124 -13.27 -3.62 -1.78
C TRP A 124 -14.03 -4.68 -0.98
N ASN A 125 -13.35 -5.55 -0.25
CA ASN A 125 -14.01 -6.44 0.71
C ASN A 125 -14.60 -5.65 1.88
N PHE A 126 -13.87 -4.64 2.39
CA PHE A 126 -14.39 -3.75 3.44
C PHE A 126 -15.67 -3.05 3.01
N LEU A 127 -15.70 -2.42 1.83
CA LEU A 127 -16.89 -1.72 1.32
C LEU A 127 -18.05 -2.68 0.99
N ARG A 128 -17.77 -3.95 0.68
CA ARG A 128 -18.80 -4.97 0.46
C ARG A 128 -19.47 -5.38 1.77
N GLU A 129 -18.69 -5.56 2.83
CA GLU A 129 -19.21 -5.92 4.15
C GLU A 129 -19.79 -4.72 4.91
N HIS A 130 -19.32 -3.51 4.60
CA HIS A 130 -19.67 -2.26 5.28
C HIS A 130 -20.05 -1.16 4.27
N PRO A 131 -21.15 -1.33 3.51
CA PRO A 131 -21.56 -0.38 2.47
C PRO A 131 -21.99 0.98 3.02
N GLU A 132 -22.22 1.11 4.34
CA GLU A 132 -22.50 2.37 5.01
C GLU A 132 -21.28 3.27 5.20
N TRP A 133 -20.08 2.77 4.90
CA TRP A 133 -18.83 3.52 5.01
C TRP A 133 -18.40 4.13 3.68
N GLU A 134 -17.58 5.17 3.79
CA GLU A 134 -16.92 5.79 2.66
C GLU A 134 -15.41 5.72 2.86
N LEU A 135 -14.70 5.19 1.87
CA LEU A 135 -13.24 5.18 1.83
C LEU A 135 -12.68 6.13 0.75
N PHE A 136 -13.52 6.51 -0.22
CA PHE A 136 -13.13 7.41 -1.30
C PHE A 136 -13.26 8.87 -0.88
N ASP A 137 -12.41 9.71 -1.46
CA ASP A 137 -12.62 11.16 -1.47
C ASP A 137 -13.72 11.53 -2.49
N SER A 138 -14.09 12.80 -2.51
CA SER A 138 -15.08 13.42 -3.38
C SER A 138 -14.86 13.16 -4.88
N ASP A 139 -13.63 12.89 -5.32
CA ASP A 139 -13.32 12.56 -6.71
C ASP A 139 -13.59 11.10 -7.10
N GLN A 140 -13.88 10.24 -6.12
CA GLN A 140 -14.19 8.82 -6.27
C GLN A 140 -13.00 7.97 -6.79
N GLU A 141 -11.78 8.47 -6.64
CA GLU A 141 -10.55 7.83 -7.08
C GLU A 141 -9.53 7.78 -5.94
N HIS A 142 -9.30 8.90 -5.28
CA HIS A 142 -8.37 8.99 -4.16
C HIS A 142 -9.01 8.53 -2.85
N ALA A 143 -8.14 8.20 -1.88
CA ALA A 143 -8.56 7.83 -0.55
C ALA A 143 -8.91 9.06 0.29
N ASN A 144 -10.01 8.97 1.03
CA ASN A 144 -10.28 9.85 2.16
C ASN A 144 -9.46 9.42 3.40
N PRO A 145 -9.55 10.12 4.55
CA PRO A 145 -8.81 9.76 5.76
C PRO A 145 -9.01 8.32 6.24
N ALA A 146 -10.21 7.74 6.11
CA ALA A 146 -10.49 6.36 6.51
C ALA A 146 -9.85 5.35 5.54
N GLY A 147 -9.94 5.59 4.23
CA GLY A 147 -9.26 4.77 3.22
C GLY A 147 -7.73 4.79 3.37
N SER A 148 -7.19 5.99 3.62
CA SER A 148 -5.80 6.21 3.99
C SER A 148 -5.41 5.40 5.24
N TYR A 149 -6.23 5.45 6.29
CA TYR A 149 -5.99 4.69 7.52
C TYR A 149 -5.99 3.17 7.28
N LEU A 150 -6.92 2.67 6.46
CA LEU A 150 -7.01 1.26 6.08
C LEU A 150 -5.76 0.79 5.35
N ALA A 151 -5.28 1.54 4.35
CA ALA A 151 -4.05 1.24 3.65
C ALA A 151 -2.85 1.18 4.62
N ALA A 152 -2.77 2.11 5.57
CA ALA A 152 -1.71 2.12 6.58
C ALA A 152 -1.77 0.91 7.52
N CYS A 153 -2.96 0.43 7.90
CA CYS A 153 -3.13 -0.78 8.70
C CYS A 153 -2.68 -2.04 7.95
N VAL A 154 -2.94 -2.11 6.63
CA VAL A 154 -2.44 -3.21 5.78
C VAL A 154 -0.92 -3.21 5.75
N PHE A 155 -0.28 -2.05 5.51
CA PHE A 155 1.19 -1.95 5.55
C PHE A 155 1.76 -2.27 6.93
N HIS A 156 1.13 -1.82 8.03
CA HIS A 156 1.55 -2.19 9.39
C HIS A 156 1.54 -3.70 9.60
N SER A 157 0.46 -4.35 9.19
CA SER A 157 0.29 -5.80 9.32
C SER A 157 1.32 -6.56 8.51
N LEU A 158 1.59 -6.13 7.27
CA LEU A 158 2.51 -6.79 6.35
C LEU A 158 3.99 -6.55 6.71
N LEU A 159 4.38 -5.29 6.92
CA LEU A 159 5.78 -4.92 7.02
C LEU A 159 6.35 -5.18 8.42
N LEU A 160 5.52 -5.04 9.46
CA LEU A 160 5.95 -5.23 10.85
C LEU A 160 5.47 -6.56 11.43
N GLU A 161 4.64 -7.32 10.69
CA GLU A 161 4.08 -8.60 11.12
C GLU A 161 3.35 -8.51 12.48
N ARG A 162 2.83 -7.32 12.81
CA ARG A 162 2.17 -6.99 14.08
C ARG A 162 0.73 -6.59 13.81
N THR A 163 -0.14 -6.87 14.78
CA THR A 163 -1.53 -6.41 14.70
C THR A 163 -1.59 -4.89 14.61
N PRO A 164 -2.45 -4.27 13.79
CA PRO A 164 -2.75 -2.84 13.80
C PRO A 164 -3.70 -2.44 14.94
N GLU A 165 -4.29 -3.37 15.70
CA GLU A 165 -5.23 -3.06 16.79
C GLU A 165 -4.60 -2.22 17.90
N GLY A 166 -5.19 -1.08 18.23
CA GLY A 166 -4.63 -0.12 19.19
C GLY A 166 -3.63 0.86 18.59
N LEU A 167 -3.47 0.90 17.27
CA LEU A 167 -2.89 2.07 16.60
C LEU A 167 -3.73 3.32 16.92
N PRO A 168 -3.11 4.51 17.05
CA PRO A 168 -3.86 5.72 17.36
C PRO A 168 -4.81 6.09 16.21
N GLU A 169 -5.97 6.66 16.55
CA GLU A 169 -7.00 7.09 15.60
C GLU A 169 -6.67 8.41 14.90
N SER A 170 -5.70 9.15 15.44
CA SER A 170 -5.21 10.40 14.91
C SER A 170 -3.70 10.48 14.97
N VAL A 171 -3.12 11.06 13.93
CA VAL A 171 -1.70 11.34 13.83
C VAL A 171 -1.52 12.75 13.30
N THR A 172 -0.66 13.50 13.99
CA THR A 172 -0.20 14.83 13.59
C THR A 172 1.32 14.83 13.49
N ASP A 173 1.86 15.60 12.55
CA ASP A 173 3.28 15.93 12.49
C ASP A 173 3.48 17.46 12.38
N ALA A 174 4.70 17.90 12.11
CA ALA A 174 5.03 19.31 11.96
C ALA A 174 4.28 20.00 10.80
N SER A 175 3.75 19.25 9.83
CA SER A 175 2.97 19.75 8.70
C SER A 175 1.45 19.82 8.98
N GLY A 176 0.98 19.21 10.07
CA GLY A 176 -0.41 19.24 10.51
C GLY A 176 -0.98 17.86 10.78
N THR A 177 -2.31 17.72 10.65
CA THR A 177 -2.99 16.44 10.82
C THR A 177 -2.79 15.58 9.58
N LEU A 178 -2.08 14.46 9.74
CA LEU A 178 -1.89 13.49 8.66
C LEU A 178 -3.13 12.62 8.48
N VAL A 179 -3.71 12.15 9.58
CA VAL A 179 -4.97 11.40 9.58
C VAL A 179 -5.68 11.64 10.90
N SER A 180 -7.01 11.71 10.86
CA SER A 180 -7.85 11.73 12.05
C SER A 180 -9.19 11.14 11.70
N ILE A 181 -9.53 10.02 12.34
CA ILE A 181 -10.82 9.33 12.15
C ILE A 181 -11.46 9.05 13.52
N PRO A 182 -12.79 8.90 13.59
CA PRO A 182 -13.45 8.49 14.82
C PRO A 182 -12.87 7.19 15.39
N ARG A 183 -12.71 7.10 16.72
CA ARG A 183 -12.10 5.93 17.38
C ARG A 183 -12.81 4.61 17.07
N ASN A 184 -14.14 4.63 17.01
CA ASN A 184 -14.90 3.44 16.62
C ASN A 184 -14.59 3.03 15.17
N GLN A 185 -14.37 4.00 14.29
CA GLN A 185 -13.96 3.71 12.91
C GLN A 185 -12.56 3.11 12.85
N ALA A 186 -11.60 3.71 13.56
CA ALA A 186 -10.23 3.22 13.63
C ALA A 186 -10.16 1.76 14.10
N ARG A 187 -10.80 1.44 15.23
CA ARG A 187 -10.81 0.07 15.78
C ARG A 187 -11.33 -0.94 14.76
N PHE A 188 -12.43 -0.62 14.09
CA PHE A 188 -13.06 -1.53 13.16
C PHE A 188 -12.19 -1.76 11.90
N ILE A 189 -11.57 -0.70 11.37
CA ILE A 189 -10.62 -0.82 10.26
C ILE A 189 -9.39 -1.66 10.66
N GLN A 190 -8.87 -1.48 11.88
CA GLN A 190 -7.72 -2.25 12.38
C GLN A 190 -8.05 -3.76 12.43
N GLU A 191 -9.15 -4.13 13.07
CA GLU A 191 -9.61 -5.51 13.19
C GLU A 191 -9.82 -6.16 11.80
N PHE A 192 -10.46 -5.42 10.89
CA PHE A 192 -10.72 -5.90 9.53
C PHE A 192 -9.43 -6.14 8.74
N ALA A 193 -8.53 -5.15 8.71
CA ALA A 193 -7.25 -5.25 7.99
C ALA A 193 -6.41 -6.41 8.55
N TRP A 194 -6.36 -6.59 9.87
CA TRP A 194 -5.63 -7.68 10.50
C TRP A 194 -6.18 -9.05 10.11
N LYS A 195 -7.50 -9.21 10.21
CA LYS A 195 -8.19 -10.46 9.86
C LYS A 195 -7.91 -10.82 8.40
N PHE A 196 -8.03 -9.87 7.49
CA PHE A 196 -7.80 -10.10 6.07
C PHE A 196 -6.36 -10.56 5.80
N CYS A 197 -5.36 -9.80 6.28
CA CYS A 197 -3.95 -10.13 6.07
C CYS A 197 -3.52 -11.45 6.73
N LYS A 198 -4.20 -11.91 7.78
CA LYS A 198 -3.90 -13.21 8.43
C LYS A 198 -4.49 -14.41 7.70
N HIS A 199 -5.67 -14.27 7.09
CA HIS A 199 -6.29 -15.37 6.32
C HIS A 199 -5.59 -15.59 4.97
N ASP A 200 -5.06 -14.53 4.36
CA ASP A 200 -4.30 -14.65 3.10
C ASP A 200 -2.96 -15.38 3.30
N ASN A 201 -2.33 -15.22 4.48
CA ASN A 201 -1.09 -15.90 4.84
C ASN A 201 -1.27 -17.37 5.27
N SER A 202 -2.50 -17.87 5.48
CA SER A 202 -2.73 -19.28 5.80
C SER A 202 -2.79 -20.22 4.59
N ASP A 203 -2.83 -19.65 3.37
CA ASP A 203 -2.93 -20.41 2.11
C ASP A 203 -1.65 -20.33 1.25
N GLN A 204 -0.54 -19.78 1.77
CA GLN A 204 0.76 -19.87 1.11
C GLN A 204 1.53 -21.11 1.60
N PRO A 205 1.96 -22.01 0.68
CA PRO A 205 2.53 -23.32 1.01
C PRO A 205 3.90 -23.26 1.70
#